data_AF-G5B1T2-F1
#
_entry.id   AF-G5B1T2-F1
#
_cell.length_a   1.000
_cell.length_b   1.000
_cell.length_c   1.000
_cell.angle_alpha   90.00
_cell.angle_beta   90.00
_cell.angle_gamma   90.00
#
_symmetry.space_group_name_H-M   'P 1'
#
loop_
_entity.id
_entity.type
_entity.pdbx_description
1 polymer ?
#
loop_
_entity_poly.entity_id
_entity_poly.type
_entity_poly.pdbx_seq_one_letter_code
_entity_poly.pdbx_strand_id
1 'polypeptide(L)'
;MNNHQHVDQRRQGLDDFLIKVLQNTLLLSDSSLHLFLQSHLNSEYIEACVSGQTKYSVEEAIHKFALMNRRFPEEDEEGKKENDVDYDSENSSSELGHSSDDSSSHGSKISRAPQES
;
A
#
# COMPACT_ATOMS: atom_id res chain seq x y z
N MET A 1 10.48 38.32 10.30
CA MET A 1 11.62 37.63 9.65
C MET A 1 11.58 36.18 10.11
N ASN A 2 11.19 35.26 9.22
CA ASN A 2 11.17 33.84 9.56
C ASN A 2 12.60 33.34 9.70
N ASN A 3 12.91 32.72 10.83
CA ASN A 3 14.25 32.25 11.13
C ASN A 3 14.47 30.88 10.48
N HIS A 4 14.67 30.88 9.16
CA HIS A 4 14.91 29.67 8.36
C HIS A 4 16.07 28.84 8.92
N GLN A 5 17.14 29.49 9.38
CA GLN A 5 18.29 28.80 9.99
C GLN A 5 17.90 28.03 11.25
N HIS A 6 17.08 28.60 12.14
CA HIS A 6 16.63 27.89 13.34
C HIS A 6 15.71 26.71 12.99
N VAL A 7 14.85 26.86 11.97
CA VAL A 7 13.97 25.77 11.51
C VAL A 7 14.81 24.63 10.91
N ASP A 8 15.79 24.94 10.08
CA ASP A 8 16.66 23.94 9.45
C ASP A 8 17.54 23.21 10.48
N GLN A 9 18.12 23.94 11.45
CA GLN A 9 18.86 23.35 12.56
C GLN A 9 17.98 22.42 13.40
N ARG A 10 16.74 22.83 13.69
CA ARG A 10 15.78 22.00 14.41
C ARG A 10 15.43 20.74 13.63
N ARG A 11 15.16 20.85 12.32
CA ARG A 11 14.88 19.69 11.46
C ARG A 11 16.04 18.71 11.48
N GLN A 12 17.28 19.19 11.28
CA GLN A 12 18.46 18.33 11.30
C GLN A 12 18.64 17.61 12.63
N GLY A 13 18.44 18.31 13.75
CA GLY A 13 18.50 17.70 15.08
C GLY A 13 17.43 16.63 15.32
N LEU A 14 16.22 16.83 14.79
CA LEU A 14 15.15 15.84 14.85
C LEU A 14 15.46 14.61 13.99
N ASP A 15 16.00 14.82 12.78
CA ASP A 15 16.42 13.73 11.89
C ASP A 15 17.51 12.89 12.55
N ASP A 16 18.55 13.52 13.09
CA ASP A 16 19.65 12.85 13.79
C ASP A 16 19.16 12.10 15.04
N PHE A 17 18.20 12.68 15.77
CA PHE A 17 17.57 12.04 16.92
C PHE A 17 16.85 10.75 16.51
N LEU A 18 15.99 10.81 15.49
CA LEU A 18 15.24 9.65 15.02
C LEU A 18 16.17 8.56 14.48
N ILE A 19 17.22 8.91 13.74
CA ILE A 19 18.21 7.94 13.25
C ILE A 19 18.84 7.16 14.43
N LYS A 20 19.22 7.85 15.51
CA LYS A 20 19.83 7.20 16.69
C LYS A 20 18.82 6.34 17.45
N VAL A 21 17.59 6.81 17.60
CA VAL A 21 16.52 6.05 18.28
C VAL A 21 16.24 4.75 17.52
N LEU A 22 16.14 4.81 16.19
CA LEU A 22 15.84 3.65 15.34
C LEU A 22 16.98 2.62 15.26
N GLN A 23 18.19 2.95 15.75
CA GLN A 23 19.29 1.98 15.87
C GLN A 23 19.21 1.12 17.13
N ASN A 24 18.34 1.46 18.09
CA ASN A 24 18.23 0.75 19.36
C ASN A 24 17.00 -0.19 19.35
N THR A 25 17.24 -1.49 19.37
CA THR A 25 16.17 -2.51 19.35
C THR A 25 15.21 -2.44 20.54
N LEU A 26 15.68 -1.97 21.71
CA LEU A 26 14.80 -1.78 22.87
C LEU A 26 13.80 -0.64 22.62
N LEU A 27 14.25 0.46 22.01
CA LEU A 27 13.35 1.56 21.64
C LEU A 27 12.42 1.18 20.49
N LEU A 28 12.89 0.36 19.55
CA LEU A 28 12.04 -0.20 18.49
C LEU A 28 10.95 -1.15 19.01
N SER A 29 11.07 -1.65 20.24
CA SER A 29 10.03 -2.48 20.86
C SER A 29 8.91 -1.64 21.49
N ASP A 30 9.08 -0.32 21.57
CA ASP A 30 8.11 0.60 22.16
C ASP A 30 7.00 0.93 21.15
N SER A 31 5.76 0.55 21.46
CA SER A 31 4.60 0.82 20.62
C SER A 31 4.26 2.31 20.51
N SER A 32 4.62 3.14 21.50
CA SER A 32 4.45 4.59 21.41
C SER A 32 5.31 5.19 20.31
N LEU A 33 6.53 4.67 20.09
CA LEU A 33 7.41 5.11 19.00
C LEU A 33 6.77 4.82 17.64
N HIS A 34 6.21 3.63 17.46
CA HIS A 34 5.52 3.24 16.22
C HIS A 34 4.31 4.13 15.95
N LEU A 35 3.46 4.34 16.97
CA LEU A 35 2.29 5.21 16.82
C LEU A 35 2.67 6.66 16.52
N PHE A 36 3.74 7.18 17.13
CA PHE A 36 4.21 8.54 16.86
C PHE A 36 4.67 8.71 15.40
N LEU A 37 5.34 7.71 14.83
CA LEU A 37 5.90 7.78 13.48
C LEU A 37 4.91 7.37 12.38
N GLN A 38 3.95 6.48 12.69
CA GLN A 38 3.15 5.76 11.69
C GLN A 38 1.64 5.93 11.87
N SER A 39 1.19 6.86 12.70
CA SER A 39 -0.23 7.17 12.87
C SER A 39 -0.46 8.69 12.93
N HIS A 40 -1.73 9.11 12.99
CA HIS A 40 -2.12 10.50 13.23
C HIS A 40 -2.50 10.77 14.70
N LEU A 41 -2.22 9.84 15.62
CA LEU A 41 -2.61 9.98 17.02
C LEU A 41 -1.80 11.07 17.71
N ASN A 42 -2.44 11.85 18.58
CA ASN A 42 -1.75 12.77 19.48
C ASN A 42 -1.23 12.01 20.71
N SER A 43 -0.43 12.67 21.57
CA SER A 43 0.17 12.03 22.76
C SER A 43 -0.85 11.34 23.66
N GLU A 44 -1.99 11.99 23.92
CA GLU A 44 -3.05 11.44 24.79
C GLU A 44 -3.64 10.14 24.22
N TYR A 45 -3.92 10.10 22.91
CA TYR A 45 -4.42 8.89 22.27
C TYR A 45 -3.36 7.80 22.11
N ILE A 46 -2.08 8.17 21.96
CA ILE A 46 -0.97 7.21 21.99
C ILE A 46 -0.94 6.53 23.36
N GLU A 47 -0.93 7.30 24.44
CA GLU A 47 -0.89 6.80 25.82
C GLU A 47 -2.09 5.89 26.12
N ALA A 48 -3.30 6.31 25.73
CA ALA A 48 -4.49 5.48 25.87
C ALA A 48 -4.39 4.17 25.08
N CYS A 49 -3.84 4.21 23.85
CA CYS A 49 -3.73 3.04 22.99
C CYS A 49 -2.73 2.02 23.55
N VAL A 50 -1.53 2.46 23.93
CA VAL A 50 -0.51 1.56 24.51
C VAL A 50 -0.91 1.03 25.89
N SER A 51 -1.79 1.75 26.60
CA SER A 51 -2.36 1.32 27.88
C SER A 51 -3.59 0.39 27.72
N GLY A 52 -4.00 0.07 26.49
CA GLY A 52 -5.17 -0.77 26.22
C GLY A 52 -6.52 -0.12 26.55
N GLN A 53 -6.58 1.22 26.57
CA GLN A 53 -7.78 1.99 26.90
C GLN A 53 -8.56 2.44 25.66
N THR A 54 -8.04 2.18 24.46
CA THR A 54 -8.73 2.42 23.19
C THR A 54 -9.53 1.20 22.73
N LYS A 55 -10.48 1.42 21.82
CA LYS A 55 -11.22 0.33 21.17
C LYS A 55 -10.47 -0.35 20.02
N TYR A 56 -9.34 0.24 19.61
CA TYR A 56 -8.50 -0.22 18.52
C TYR A 56 -7.11 -0.55 19.02
N SER A 57 -6.43 -1.48 18.35
CA SER A 57 -5.03 -1.84 18.63
C SER A 57 -4.03 -0.87 18.00
N VAL A 58 -2.76 -1.05 18.35
CA VAL A 58 -1.64 -0.31 17.75
C VAL A 58 -1.60 -0.54 16.23
N GLU A 59 -1.72 -1.80 15.80
CA GLU A 59 -1.68 -2.20 14.39
C GLU A 59 -2.87 -1.65 13.62
N GLU A 60 -4.08 -1.68 14.21
CA GLU A 60 -5.28 -1.11 13.59
C GLU A 60 -5.15 0.40 13.38
N ALA A 61 -4.58 1.13 14.35
CA ALA A 61 -4.34 2.56 14.22
C ALA A 61 -3.36 2.89 13.08
N ILE A 62 -2.26 2.13 12.99
CA ILE A 62 -1.25 2.29 11.93
C ILE A 62 -1.86 1.95 10.57
N HIS A 63 -2.58 0.83 10.47
CA HIS A 63 -3.18 0.39 9.21
C HIS A 63 -4.22 1.39 8.73
N LYS A 64 -5.12 1.85 9.61
CA LYS A 64 -6.11 2.87 9.27
C LYS A 64 -5.45 4.15 8.75
N PHE A 65 -4.38 4.61 9.39
CA PHE A 65 -3.65 5.79 8.91
C PHE A 65 -3.01 5.55 7.55
N ALA A 66 -2.40 4.37 7.32
CA ALA A 66 -1.83 4.02 6.03
C ALA A 66 -2.89 4.04 4.92
N LEU A 67 -4.10 3.54 5.16
CA LEU A 67 -5.22 3.61 4.21
C LEU A 67 -5.66 5.05 3.93
N MET A 68 -5.79 5.87 4.98
CA MET A 68 -6.19 7.27 4.84
C MET A 68 -5.13 8.14 4.14
N ASN A 69 -3.86 7.83 4.34
CA ASN A 69 -2.72 8.59 3.81
C ASN A 69 -2.17 7.98 2.52
N ARG A 70 -2.79 6.91 1.98
CA ARG A 70 -2.43 6.38 0.67
C ARG A 70 -2.84 7.38 -0.41
N ARG A 71 -1.90 7.64 -1.31
CA ARG A 71 -2.09 8.53 -2.46
C ARG A 71 -3.01 7.94 -3.53
N PHE A 72 -3.26 6.63 -3.50
CA PHE A 72 -4.07 5.90 -4.47
C PHE A 72 -5.13 5.05 -3.76
N PRO A 73 -6.39 5.00 -4.26
CA PRO A 73 -7.47 4.20 -3.68
C PRO A 73 -7.14 2.70 -3.67
N GLU A 74 -7.79 1.95 -2.77
CA GLU A 74 -7.80 0.48 -2.85
C GLU A 74 -8.42 0.05 -4.18
N GLU A 75 -7.77 -0.89 -4.86
CA GLU A 75 -8.42 -1.63 -5.93
C GLU A 75 -9.48 -2.51 -5.27
N ASP A 76 -10.75 -2.33 -5.64
CA ASP A 76 -11.84 -3.16 -5.15
C ASP A 76 -11.50 -4.63 -5.45
N GLU A 77 -11.31 -5.45 -4.42
CA GLU A 77 -11.29 -6.91 -4.51
C GLU A 77 -12.73 -7.39 -4.81
N GLU A 78 -13.25 -7.00 -5.97
CA GLU A 78 -14.52 -7.46 -6.51
C GLU A 78 -14.32 -8.86 -7.10
N GLY A 79 -14.22 -9.84 -6.21
CA GLY A 79 -13.87 -11.21 -6.62
C GLY A 79 -14.17 -12.32 -5.62
N LYS A 80 -14.96 -12.07 -4.56
CA LYS A 80 -15.52 -13.14 -3.73
C LYS A 80 -17.00 -12.90 -3.45
N LYS A 81 -17.82 -13.03 -4.49
CA LYS A 81 -19.20 -13.50 -4.32
C LYS A 81 -19.24 -14.99 -4.62
N GLU A 82 -18.98 -15.77 -3.58
CA GLU A 82 -19.59 -17.09 -3.45
C GLU A 82 -21.12 -16.89 -3.46
N ASN A 83 -21.79 -17.26 -4.54
CA ASN A 83 -23.18 -17.67 -4.49
C ASN A 83 -23.37 -18.82 -5.49
N ASP A 84 -23.75 -19.92 -4.88
CA ASP A 84 -24.08 -21.25 -5.37
C ASP A 84 -25.38 -21.23 -6.20
N VAL A 85 -25.42 -22.08 -7.26
CA VAL A 85 -26.58 -22.60 -8.05
C VAL A 85 -27.66 -21.62 -8.59
N ASP A 86 -28.14 -21.70 -9.84
CA ASP A 86 -29.04 -22.74 -10.37
C ASP A 86 -29.18 -22.53 -11.90
N TYR A 87 -28.71 -23.48 -12.72
CA TYR A 87 -29.49 -24.35 -13.62
C TYR A 87 -30.40 -23.68 -14.68
N ASP A 88 -30.11 -24.01 -15.94
CA ASP A 88 -30.86 -23.84 -17.20
C ASP A 88 -31.59 -22.52 -17.49
N SER A 89 -31.05 -21.77 -18.45
CA SER A 89 -31.88 -20.97 -19.36
C SER A 89 -31.48 -21.28 -20.80
N GLU A 90 -32.30 -22.13 -21.38
CA GLU A 90 -32.28 -22.52 -22.78
C GLU A 90 -32.75 -21.37 -23.68
N ASN A 91 -32.28 -21.42 -24.93
CA ASN A 91 -32.99 -21.03 -26.15
C ASN A 91 -32.54 -19.75 -26.90
N SER A 92 -31.85 -20.05 -28.02
CA SER A 92 -32.15 -19.65 -29.39
C SER A 92 -31.59 -18.37 -30.03
N SER A 93 -30.68 -18.65 -30.96
CA SER A 93 -30.68 -18.32 -32.40
C SER A 93 -30.54 -16.86 -32.84
N SER A 94 -29.48 -16.60 -33.62
CA SER A 94 -29.58 -15.95 -34.92
C SER A 94 -28.31 -16.23 -35.74
N GLU A 95 -28.53 -16.80 -36.92
CA GLU A 95 -27.60 -16.97 -38.05
C GLU A 95 -27.07 -15.60 -38.57
N LEU A 96 -26.21 -15.66 -39.61
CA LEU A 96 -25.55 -14.57 -40.37
C LEU A 96 -24.12 -14.29 -39.85
N GLY A 97 -23.02 -14.50 -40.57
CA GLY A 97 -22.77 -14.86 -41.97
C GLY A 97 -21.44 -14.22 -42.38
N HIS A 98 -20.58 -14.98 -43.08
CA HIS A 98 -19.40 -14.53 -43.85
C HIS A 98 -18.23 -13.94 -43.01
N SER A 99 -16.93 -14.09 -43.31
CA SER A 99 -16.22 -14.60 -44.49
C SER A 99 -14.72 -14.62 -44.16
N SER A 100 -14.04 -15.67 -44.62
CA SER A 100 -12.63 -15.76 -45.05
C SER A 100 -11.50 -15.74 -44.01
N ASP A 101 -10.76 -16.85 -44.01
CA ASP A 101 -9.42 -17.04 -43.47
C ASP A 101 -8.42 -16.02 -44.05
N ASP A 102 -7.59 -15.43 -43.19
CA ASP A 102 -6.26 -14.98 -43.60
C ASP A 102 -5.21 -15.40 -42.57
N SER A 103 -4.10 -15.87 -43.11
CA SER A 103 -3.03 -16.62 -42.47
C SER A 103 -2.00 -15.68 -41.84
N SER A 104 -1.47 -15.99 -40.65
CA SER A 104 -0.12 -15.52 -40.30
C SER A 104 0.56 -16.30 -39.16
N SER A 105 1.32 -17.31 -39.58
CA SER A 105 2.72 -17.57 -39.21
C SER A 105 3.22 -17.13 -37.80
N HIS A 106 3.38 -18.11 -36.90
CA HIS A 106 4.35 -18.04 -35.81
C HIS A 106 5.78 -18.29 -36.34
N GLY A 107 6.67 -17.32 -36.15
CA GLY A 107 8.09 -17.44 -36.44
C GLY A 107 8.95 -16.88 -35.31
N SER A 108 9.38 -17.74 -34.40
CA SER A 108 10.35 -17.44 -33.33
C SER A 108 11.76 -17.35 -33.89
N LYS A 109 12.51 -16.24 -33.70
CA LYS A 109 13.99 -16.23 -33.72
C LYS A 109 14.64 -15.22 -32.76
N ILE A 110 15.31 -15.83 -31.78
CA ILE A 110 16.55 -15.56 -31.03
C ILE A 110 17.54 -14.44 -31.47
N SER A 111 18.18 -13.87 -30.42
CA SER A 111 19.52 -13.26 -30.29
C SER A 111 19.75 -11.78 -30.60
N ARG A 112 20.20 -11.05 -29.56
CA ARG A 112 21.06 -9.86 -29.70
C ARG A 112 22.16 -9.91 -28.62
N ALA A 113 23.42 -9.91 -29.05
CA ALA A 113 24.58 -9.59 -28.24
C ALA A 113 25.14 -8.23 -28.69
N PRO A 114 25.75 -7.41 -27.81
CA PRO A 114 26.34 -6.13 -28.19
C PRO A 114 27.84 -6.26 -28.50
N GLN A 115 28.32 -5.44 -29.42
CA GLN A 115 29.75 -5.18 -29.65
C GLN A 115 30.00 -3.68 -29.48
N GLU A 116 31.00 -3.37 -28.68
CA GLU A 116 31.54 -2.04 -28.38
C GLU A 116 32.51 -1.61 -29.49
N SER A 117 32.45 -0.34 -29.88
CA SER A 117 33.58 0.59 -30.09
C SER A 117 33.04 1.93 -30.58
#